data_AF-A0A952NM06-F1
#
_entry.id   AF-A0A952NM06-F1
#
_cell.length_a   1.000
_cell.length_b   1.000
_cell.length_c   1.000
_cell.angle_alpha   90.00
_cell.angle_beta   90.00
_cell.angle_gamma   90.00
#
_symmetry.space_group_name_H-M   'P 1'
#
loop_
_entity.id
_entity.type
_entity.pdbx_description
1 polymer ?
#
loop_
_entity_poly.entity_id
_entity_poly.type
_entity_poly.pdbx_seq_one_letter_code
_entity_poly.pdbx_strand_id
1 'polypeptide(L)'
;MSSSVVHPRFDSSAPPALHLHVREYAHALTALCPPGTRLLVHEYMDRSQLWRLRAAAYMSTITWTLGSYTCLSIALFGKRSEESLLGVAFLGHTRYSLRVCSEYNWELHPDLSEALYAYTPIPDAAGLKKHVRITNTAPVFVKENLRLMRFGLLPSWSKEPKVKFATHNARLDTIEEKATWRTPFKRNHCLVPMGSFLEPIYTGEYAGNIVGFKTKNDEPLVAAGIYDTWINKDTGEVIDSFAIITHDPPKYVADIGHDRCPLFLKKSVYKEWLELSPDESGTFKAFLEGNQALPEFKVEISRELKNKKATMVK
;
A
#
# COMPACT_ATOMS: atom_id res chain seq x y z
N MET A 1 22.38 -3.69 18.98
CA MET A 1 21.18 -3.34 19.78
C MET A 1 20.64 -4.62 20.38
N SER A 2 20.55 -4.71 21.71
CA SER A 2 20.02 -5.89 22.40
C SER A 2 18.52 -6.06 22.11
N SER A 3 18.08 -7.28 21.83
CA SER A 3 16.66 -7.65 21.83
C SER A 3 16.07 -7.38 23.23
N SER A 4 14.98 -6.62 23.32
CA SER A 4 14.27 -6.36 24.58
C SER A 4 12.92 -7.08 24.59
N VAL A 5 12.64 -7.80 25.67
CA VAL A 5 11.37 -8.47 25.91
C VAL A 5 10.50 -7.55 26.75
N VAL A 6 9.33 -7.16 26.25
CA VAL A 6 8.30 -6.50 27.07
C VAL A 6 7.44 -7.60 27.69
N HIS A 7 7.58 -7.80 29.00
CA HIS A 7 6.79 -8.82 29.69
C HIS A 7 5.32 -8.38 29.78
N PRO A 8 4.36 -9.27 29.47
CA PRO A 8 2.94 -8.97 29.64
C PRO A 8 2.60 -8.77 31.13
N ARG A 9 1.59 -7.92 31.40
CA ARG A 9 0.93 -7.91 32.71
C ARG A 9 0.02 -9.13 32.76
N PHE A 10 0.36 -10.06 33.64
CA PHE A 10 -0.40 -11.27 33.85
C PHE A 10 -1.70 -11.01 34.62
N ASP A 11 -2.78 -11.65 34.22
CA ASP A 11 -3.99 -11.76 35.04
C ASP A 11 -3.65 -12.62 36.27
N SER A 12 -3.91 -12.09 37.47
CA SER A 12 -3.61 -12.77 38.74
C SER A 12 -4.43 -14.03 38.99
N SER A 13 -5.39 -14.34 38.12
CA SER A 13 -6.20 -15.56 38.17
C SER A 13 -5.58 -16.78 37.46
N ALA A 14 -4.45 -16.61 36.76
CA ALA A 14 -3.77 -17.71 36.08
C ALA A 14 -2.84 -18.52 37.02
N PRO A 15 -2.65 -19.84 36.79
CA PRO A 15 -1.78 -20.66 37.62
C PRO A 15 -0.30 -20.22 37.50
N PRO A 16 0.48 -20.18 38.60
CA PRO A 16 1.89 -19.76 38.59
C PRO A 16 2.78 -20.52 37.59
N ALA A 17 2.52 -21.81 37.36
CA ALA A 17 3.25 -22.63 36.40
C ALA A 17 3.07 -22.17 34.94
N LEU A 18 1.92 -21.57 34.61
CA LEU A 18 1.63 -21.04 33.28
C LEU A 18 2.49 -19.80 32.97
N HIS A 19 2.73 -18.95 33.97
CA HIS A 19 3.57 -17.76 33.84
C HIS A 19 5.05 -18.11 33.60
N LEU A 20 5.52 -19.22 34.17
CA LEU A 20 6.90 -19.69 34.01
C LEU A 20 7.16 -20.14 32.57
N HIS A 21 6.28 -20.98 32.01
CA HIS A 21 6.44 -21.51 30.67
C HIS A 21 6.31 -20.44 29.57
N VAL A 22 5.37 -19.50 29.69
CA VAL A 22 5.27 -18.40 28.70
C VAL A 22 6.54 -17.55 28.70
N ARG A 23 7.17 -17.32 29.86
CA ARG A 23 8.46 -16.60 29.95
C ARG A 23 9.61 -17.40 29.35
N GLU A 24 9.75 -18.67 29.72
CA GLU A 24 10.83 -19.54 29.20
C GLU A 24 10.75 -19.70 27.68
N TYR A 25 9.54 -19.89 27.13
CA TYR A 25 9.33 -19.96 25.68
C TYR A 25 9.57 -18.62 24.98
N ALA A 26 9.14 -17.49 25.56
CA ALA A 26 9.44 -16.17 25.01
C ALA A 26 10.96 -15.91 24.94
N HIS A 27 11.72 -16.35 25.95
CA HIS A 27 13.18 -16.26 25.96
C HIS A 27 13.83 -17.18 24.92
N ALA A 28 13.40 -18.44 24.82
CA ALA A 28 13.91 -19.39 23.83
C ALA A 28 13.64 -18.94 22.39
N LEU A 29 12.46 -18.36 22.12
CA LEU A 29 12.08 -17.85 20.80
C LEU A 29 12.81 -16.54 20.44
N THR A 30 13.13 -15.69 21.43
CA THR A 30 13.93 -14.47 21.22
C THR A 30 15.36 -14.81 20.79
N ALA A 31 15.93 -15.91 21.28
CA ALA A 31 17.27 -16.38 20.91
C ALA A 31 17.38 -16.86 19.46
N LEU A 32 16.25 -17.19 18.82
CA LEU A 32 16.17 -17.62 17.42
C LEU A 32 15.97 -16.46 16.43
N CYS A 33 15.90 -15.21 16.91
CA CYS A 33 15.54 -14.05 16.09
C CYS A 33 16.75 -13.21 15.62
N PRO A 34 16.67 -12.57 14.44
CA PRO A 34 17.63 -11.56 14.03
C PRO A 34 17.68 -10.36 15.00
N PRO A 35 18.82 -9.67 15.13
CA PRO A 35 18.93 -8.48 15.98
C PRO A 35 17.93 -7.39 15.56
N GLY A 36 17.13 -6.88 16.50
CA GLY A 36 16.18 -5.78 16.29
C GLY A 36 14.69 -6.16 16.27
N THR A 37 14.35 -7.45 16.37
CA THR A 37 12.95 -7.92 16.46
C THR A 37 12.33 -7.57 17.83
N ARG A 38 11.10 -7.02 17.84
CA ARG A 38 10.28 -6.83 19.06
C ARG A 38 9.22 -7.94 19.14
N LEU A 39 9.19 -8.65 20.26
CA LEU A 39 8.19 -9.68 20.55
C LEU A 39 7.04 -9.08 21.37
N LEU A 40 5.80 -9.22 20.89
CA LEU A 40 4.58 -8.86 21.63
C LEU A 40 3.79 -10.15 21.92
N VAL A 41 3.64 -10.49 23.20
CA VAL A 41 2.87 -11.67 23.64
C VAL A 41 1.54 -11.18 24.20
N HIS A 42 0.43 -11.60 23.61
CA HIS A 42 -0.92 -11.29 24.09
C HIS A 42 -1.64 -12.58 24.50
N GLU A 43 -2.21 -12.61 25.71
CA GLU A 43 -3.23 -13.60 26.05
C GLU A 43 -4.60 -13.06 25.62
N TYR A 44 -5.32 -13.82 24.80
CA TYR A 44 -6.68 -13.49 24.39
C TYR A 44 -7.58 -14.68 24.74
N MET A 45 -8.44 -14.53 25.76
CA MET A 45 -9.56 -15.46 25.99
C MET A 45 -10.83 -14.86 25.38
N ASP A 46 -11.11 -15.16 24.12
CA ASP A 46 -12.45 -14.94 23.56
C ASP A 46 -13.29 -16.22 23.73
N ARG A 47 -14.25 -16.17 24.67
CA ARG A 47 -15.16 -17.29 24.96
C ARG A 47 -16.09 -17.64 23.79
N SER A 48 -16.26 -16.75 22.80
CA SER A 48 -17.23 -16.93 21.71
C SER A 48 -16.79 -17.90 20.61
N GLN A 49 -15.48 -18.23 20.53
CA GLN A 49 -14.91 -19.13 19.51
C GLN A 49 -14.69 -20.57 20.01
N LEU A 50 -14.86 -20.82 21.31
CA LEU A 50 -14.53 -22.11 21.95
C LEU A 50 -15.54 -23.24 21.70
N TRP A 51 -16.71 -22.96 21.12
CA TRP A 51 -17.76 -23.98 20.97
C TRP A 51 -17.42 -25.11 19.97
N ARG A 52 -16.41 -24.92 19.11
CA ARG A 52 -15.99 -25.93 18.12
C ARG A 52 -14.99 -26.98 18.65
N LEU A 53 -14.39 -26.77 19.81
CA LEU A 53 -13.40 -27.69 20.38
C LEU A 53 -13.93 -28.25 21.70
N ARG A 54 -14.39 -29.51 21.69
CA ARG A 54 -14.86 -30.25 22.88
C ARG A 54 -13.73 -30.67 23.84
N ALA A 55 -12.77 -29.77 24.11
CA ALA A 55 -11.74 -30.00 25.12
C ALA A 55 -11.38 -28.67 25.77
N ALA A 56 -11.22 -28.68 27.10
CA ALA A 56 -10.72 -27.54 27.86
C ALA A 56 -9.26 -27.25 27.44
N ALA A 57 -9.10 -26.43 26.41
CA ALA A 57 -7.83 -26.01 25.85
C ALA A 57 -7.63 -24.51 26.13
N TYR A 58 -6.47 -24.16 26.68
CA TYR A 58 -6.01 -22.77 26.66
C TYR A 58 -5.60 -22.41 25.24
N MET A 59 -5.99 -21.21 24.78
CA MET A 59 -5.41 -20.59 23.57
C MET A 59 -4.58 -19.38 24.00
N SER A 60 -3.29 -19.40 23.65
CA SER A 60 -2.42 -18.24 23.71
C SER A 60 -2.06 -17.86 22.27
N THR A 61 -2.29 -16.61 21.87
CA THR A 61 -1.92 -16.10 20.54
C THR A 61 -0.67 -15.25 20.62
N ILE A 62 0.42 -15.72 20.02
CA ILE A 62 1.63 -14.91 19.86
C ILE A 62 1.55 -14.22 18.50
N THR A 63 1.56 -12.88 18.50
CA THR A 63 1.55 -12.07 17.28
C THR A 63 2.93 -11.45 17.07
N TRP A 64 3.60 -11.81 15.98
CA TRP A 64 4.92 -11.25 15.63
C TRP A 64 4.74 -10.06 14.70
N THR A 65 5.44 -8.94 14.89
CA THR A 65 5.56 -7.89 13.87
C THR A 65 6.93 -7.94 13.20
N LEU A 66 7.02 -8.51 12.00
CA LEU A 66 8.20 -8.41 11.14
C LEU A 66 8.08 -7.12 10.31
N GLY A 67 8.69 -6.05 10.82
CA GLY A 67 8.47 -4.69 10.29
C GLY A 67 7.01 -4.24 10.52
N SER A 68 6.59 -3.19 9.82
CA SER A 68 5.27 -2.57 10.01
C SER A 68 4.08 -3.38 9.44
N TYR A 69 4.29 -4.52 8.76
CA TYR A 69 3.21 -5.15 7.93
C TYR A 69 3.06 -6.66 7.95
N THR A 70 3.83 -7.39 8.76
CA THR A 70 3.69 -8.84 8.84
C THR A 70 3.36 -9.27 10.25
N CYS A 71 2.08 -9.57 10.49
CA CYS A 71 1.61 -10.27 11.69
C CYS A 71 1.64 -11.79 11.45
N LEU A 72 2.54 -12.51 12.12
CA LEU A 72 2.44 -13.96 12.24
C LEU A 72 1.64 -14.25 13.52
N SER A 73 0.54 -14.98 13.43
CA SER A 73 -0.23 -15.40 14.61
C SER A 73 -0.04 -16.89 14.85
N ILE A 74 0.53 -17.24 16.00
CA ILE A 74 0.73 -18.63 16.43
C ILE A 74 -0.21 -18.92 17.59
N ALA A 75 -1.05 -19.95 17.46
CA ALA A 75 -1.82 -20.49 18.57
C ALA A 75 -1.09 -21.71 19.16
N LEU A 76 -0.91 -21.71 20.48
CA LEU A 76 -0.41 -22.85 21.24
C LEU A 76 -1.60 -23.57 21.88
N PHE A 77 -1.63 -24.91 21.78
CA PHE A 77 -2.64 -25.74 22.43
C PHE A 77 -2.01 -26.67 23.47
N GLY A 78 -2.68 -26.82 24.61
CA GLY A 78 -2.33 -27.80 25.64
C GLY A 78 -3.58 -28.39 26.30
N LYS A 79 -3.47 -29.63 26.81
CA LYS A 79 -4.46 -30.21 27.71
C LYS A 79 -4.09 -29.85 29.14
N ARG A 80 -5.08 -29.47 29.96
CA ARG A 80 -4.88 -29.10 31.38
C ARG A 80 -4.29 -30.21 32.26
N SER A 81 -4.27 -31.45 31.78
CA SER A 81 -3.83 -32.66 32.52
C SER A 81 -2.47 -33.20 32.12
N GLU A 82 -1.83 -32.67 31.08
CA GLU A 82 -0.53 -33.14 30.59
C GLU A 82 0.39 -31.91 30.42
N GLU A 83 1.56 -31.91 31.08
CA GLU A 83 2.58 -30.85 30.97
C GLU A 83 3.29 -30.88 29.60
N SER A 84 2.55 -31.09 28.52
CA SER A 84 3.09 -31.23 27.16
C SER A 84 2.27 -30.41 26.16
N LEU A 85 3.00 -29.64 25.35
CA LEU A 85 2.47 -28.82 24.27
C LEU A 85 1.97 -29.75 23.15
N LEU A 86 0.66 -29.73 22.86
CA LEU A 86 0.04 -30.71 21.95
C LEU A 86 0.10 -30.29 20.47
N GLY A 87 0.39 -29.02 20.18
CA GLY A 87 0.54 -28.56 18.80
C GLY A 87 0.67 -27.05 18.65
N VAL A 88 1.23 -26.66 17.50
CA VAL A 88 1.38 -25.28 17.03
C VAL A 88 0.48 -25.13 15.80
N ALA A 89 -0.50 -24.21 15.83
CA ALA A 89 -1.24 -23.86 14.61
C ALA A 89 -0.82 -22.49 14.08
N PHE A 90 -0.50 -22.47 12.79
CA PHE A 90 -0.31 -21.25 12.02
C PHE A 90 -1.68 -20.66 11.68
N LEU A 91 -2.06 -19.55 12.30
CA LEU A 91 -3.37 -18.90 12.07
C LEU A 91 -3.40 -17.99 10.83
N GLY A 92 -2.30 -17.94 10.08
CA GLY A 92 -2.20 -17.24 8.80
C GLY A 92 -1.34 -15.97 8.86
N HIS A 93 -1.21 -15.33 7.69
CA HIS A 93 -0.54 -14.05 7.52
C HIS A 93 -1.59 -12.98 7.24
N THR A 94 -1.77 -12.03 8.15
CA THR A 94 -2.45 -10.78 7.82
C THR A 94 -1.42 -9.81 7.26
N ARG A 95 -1.26 -9.79 5.94
CA ARG A 95 -0.72 -8.59 5.27
C ARG A 95 -1.76 -7.51 5.46
N TYR A 96 -1.48 -6.52 6.32
CA TYR A 96 -2.16 -5.24 6.20
C TYR A 96 -1.73 -4.65 4.86
N SER A 97 -2.52 -4.92 3.82
CA SER A 97 -2.48 -4.16 2.58
C SER A 97 -2.90 -2.75 2.96
N LEU A 98 -1.94 -1.93 3.40
CA LEU A 98 -2.14 -0.50 3.43
C LEU A 98 -2.69 -0.10 2.06
N ARG A 99 -3.75 0.68 2.05
CA ARG A 99 -4.25 1.28 0.81
C ARG A 99 -3.28 2.39 0.44
N VAL A 100 -2.11 2.01 -0.04
CA VAL A 100 -1.12 2.97 -0.53
C VAL A 100 -1.73 3.67 -1.73
N CYS A 101 -1.56 4.97 -1.82
CA CYS A 101 -1.91 5.89 -2.91
C CYS A 101 -3.33 5.71 -3.49
N SER A 102 -4.31 5.36 -2.65
CA SER A 102 -5.70 5.20 -3.10
C SER A 102 -6.44 6.54 -3.28
N GLU A 103 -5.83 7.62 -2.81
CA GLU A 103 -6.35 8.98 -2.91
C GLU A 103 -5.19 9.95 -3.19
N TYR A 104 -5.46 10.99 -3.98
CA TYR A 104 -4.53 12.09 -4.22
C TYR A 104 -5.31 13.37 -4.55
N ASN A 105 -4.68 14.52 -4.43
CA ASN A 105 -5.23 15.75 -4.98
C ASN A 105 -4.63 15.98 -6.36
N TRP A 106 -5.45 16.13 -7.39
CA TRP A 106 -4.96 16.48 -8.71
C TRP A 106 -4.67 17.98 -8.77
N GLU A 107 -3.63 18.35 -9.51
CA GLU A 107 -3.27 19.73 -9.76
C GLU A 107 -2.51 19.82 -11.08
N LEU A 108 -2.88 20.77 -11.93
CA LEU A 108 -2.10 21.07 -13.13
C LEU A 108 -1.14 22.22 -12.82
N HIS A 109 0.12 21.89 -12.60
CA HIS A 109 1.13 22.93 -12.44
C HIS A 109 1.34 23.69 -13.77
N PRO A 110 1.45 25.04 -13.77
CA PRO A 110 1.65 25.85 -14.98
C PRO A 110 2.79 25.35 -15.88
N ASP A 111 3.94 25.02 -15.30
CA ASP A 111 5.08 24.40 -16.01
C ASP A 111 4.74 23.15 -16.83
N LEU A 112 3.75 22.35 -16.39
CA LEU A 112 3.34 21.15 -17.12
C LEU A 112 2.46 21.52 -18.31
N SER A 113 1.57 22.50 -18.13
CA SER A 113 0.73 22.99 -19.23
C SER A 113 1.56 23.56 -20.37
N GLU A 114 2.64 24.29 -20.06
CA GLU A 114 3.53 24.83 -21.10
C GLU A 114 4.39 23.73 -21.76
N ALA A 115 4.99 22.84 -20.95
CA ALA A 115 5.95 21.86 -21.45
C ALA A 115 5.30 20.69 -22.22
N LEU A 116 4.06 20.32 -21.87
CA LEU A 116 3.38 19.15 -22.44
C LEU A 116 2.12 19.51 -23.26
N TYR A 117 1.56 20.71 -23.12
CA TYR A 117 0.31 21.12 -23.78
C TYR A 117 0.38 22.46 -24.51
N ALA A 118 1.49 22.75 -25.19
CA ALA A 118 1.55 23.95 -26.02
C ALA A 118 0.36 24.10 -27.01
N TYR A 119 -0.42 23.05 -27.33
CA TYR A 119 -1.56 23.10 -28.27
C TYR A 119 -2.82 22.26 -27.94
N THR A 120 -2.95 21.61 -26.78
CA THR A 120 -4.11 20.73 -26.51
C THR A 120 -5.10 21.37 -25.53
N PRO A 121 -6.39 21.55 -25.90
CA PRO A 121 -7.41 22.01 -24.96
C PRO A 121 -7.51 21.04 -23.77
N ILE A 122 -7.39 21.57 -22.55
CA ILE A 122 -7.70 20.82 -21.34
C ILE A 122 -9.21 20.49 -21.40
N PRO A 123 -9.63 19.21 -21.34
CA PRO A 123 -11.04 18.84 -21.30
C PRO A 123 -11.73 19.60 -20.18
N ASP A 124 -12.96 20.09 -20.39
CA ASP A 124 -13.70 20.97 -19.48
C ASP A 124 -13.47 20.63 -18.00
N ALA A 125 -12.51 21.34 -17.40
CA ALA A 125 -12.03 21.07 -16.06
C ALA A 125 -13.03 21.54 -14.99
N ALA A 126 -14.08 22.26 -15.38
CA ALA A 126 -15.04 22.88 -14.47
C ALA A 126 -15.82 21.87 -13.62
N GLY A 127 -15.82 20.58 -13.97
CA GLY A 127 -16.46 19.51 -13.21
C GLY A 127 -15.51 18.55 -12.47
N LEU A 128 -14.19 18.71 -12.59
CA LEU A 128 -13.24 17.74 -12.05
C LEU A 128 -13.04 17.93 -10.54
N LYS A 129 -13.20 16.84 -9.79
CA LYS A 129 -12.94 16.84 -8.35
C LYS A 129 -11.45 17.00 -8.10
N LYS A 130 -11.05 18.05 -7.37
CA LYS A 130 -9.65 18.24 -6.94
C LYS A 130 -9.13 17.02 -6.17
N HIS A 131 -9.96 16.47 -5.27
CA HIS A 131 -9.66 15.26 -4.52
C HIS A 131 -10.10 14.01 -5.30
N VAL A 132 -9.13 13.24 -5.79
CA VAL A 132 -9.33 12.03 -6.58
C VAL A 132 -9.24 10.80 -5.69
N ARG A 133 -10.24 9.92 -5.80
CA ARG A 133 -10.25 8.57 -5.22
C ARG A 133 -10.36 7.52 -6.31
N ILE A 134 -10.10 6.26 -5.96
CA ILE A 134 -10.38 5.12 -6.82
C ILE A 134 -11.80 5.26 -7.40
N THR A 135 -11.94 4.93 -8.68
CA THR A 135 -13.13 5.06 -9.54
C THR A 135 -13.53 6.48 -9.92
N ASN A 136 -12.86 7.53 -9.41
CA ASN A 136 -13.08 8.88 -9.94
C ASN A 136 -12.39 9.04 -11.30
N THR A 137 -12.95 9.91 -12.13
CA THR A 137 -12.31 10.38 -13.35
C THR A 137 -11.28 11.45 -13.00
N ALA A 138 -10.10 11.35 -13.58
CA ALA A 138 -9.02 12.31 -13.37
C ALA A 138 -8.26 12.59 -14.69
N PRO A 139 -7.66 13.78 -14.82
CA PRO A 139 -6.86 14.13 -15.98
C PRO A 139 -5.49 13.44 -15.91
N VAL A 140 -5.08 12.76 -16.98
CA VAL A 140 -3.74 12.18 -17.14
C VAL A 140 -3.18 12.54 -18.51
N PHE A 141 -1.87 12.82 -18.56
CA PHE A 141 -1.21 13.04 -19.84
C PHE A 141 -0.94 11.70 -20.51
N VAL A 142 -1.24 11.62 -21.78
CA VAL A 142 -0.75 10.60 -22.69
C VAL A 142 0.04 11.29 -23.80
N LYS A 143 0.62 10.52 -24.73
CA LYS A 143 1.30 11.09 -25.90
C LYS A 143 0.43 12.17 -26.56
N GLU A 144 0.94 13.40 -26.57
CA GLU A 144 0.36 14.59 -27.20
C GLU A 144 -1.03 15.03 -26.71
N ASN A 145 -1.57 14.45 -25.62
CA ASN A 145 -2.96 14.73 -25.23
C ASN A 145 -3.25 14.59 -23.73
N LEU A 146 -4.25 15.35 -23.25
CA LEU A 146 -4.83 15.21 -21.91
C LEU A 146 -6.11 14.40 -22.00
N ARG A 147 -6.14 13.27 -21.30
CA ARG A 147 -7.32 12.42 -21.27
C ARG A 147 -7.91 12.36 -19.88
N LEU A 148 -9.24 12.40 -19.82
CA LEU A 148 -9.98 12.11 -18.61
C LEU A 148 -10.15 10.59 -18.51
N MET A 149 -9.50 9.98 -17.53
CA MET A 149 -9.51 8.52 -17.35
C MET A 149 -9.97 8.15 -15.95
N ARG A 150 -10.59 6.98 -15.82
CA ARG A 150 -10.98 6.42 -14.53
C ARG A 150 -9.75 5.96 -13.73
N PHE A 151 -9.61 6.39 -12.48
CA PHE A 151 -8.54 5.91 -11.60
C PHE A 151 -8.84 4.51 -11.07
N GLY A 152 -7.96 3.56 -11.32
CA GLY A 152 -8.17 2.13 -11.14
C GLY A 152 -8.36 1.46 -12.50
N LEU A 153 -7.33 0.75 -12.95
CA LEU A 153 -7.27 0.17 -14.28
C LEU A 153 -8.27 -0.97 -14.44
N LEU A 154 -9.01 -0.94 -15.54
CA LEU A 154 -9.87 -2.00 -16.04
C LEU A 154 -9.14 -2.68 -17.19
N PRO A 155 -8.64 -3.91 -17.01
CA PRO A 155 -7.94 -4.59 -18.08
C PRO A 155 -8.88 -4.85 -19.26
N SER A 156 -8.39 -4.63 -20.47
CA SER A 156 -9.11 -4.85 -21.73
C SER A 156 -9.70 -6.27 -21.89
N TRP A 157 -9.09 -7.27 -21.22
CA TRP A 157 -9.57 -8.65 -21.21
C TRP A 157 -10.66 -8.95 -20.18
N SER A 158 -10.97 -8.01 -19.28
CA SER A 158 -12.01 -8.20 -18.27
C SER A 158 -13.38 -8.35 -18.92
N LYS A 159 -14.21 -9.27 -18.41
CA LYS A 159 -15.59 -9.44 -18.89
C LYS A 159 -16.53 -8.35 -18.38
N GLU A 160 -16.27 -7.83 -17.18
CA GLU A 160 -17.09 -6.82 -16.50
C GLU A 160 -16.27 -5.54 -16.28
N PRO A 161 -16.92 -4.37 -16.15
CA PRO A 161 -16.26 -3.11 -15.80
C PRO A 161 -15.87 -3.04 -14.31
N LYS A 162 -15.52 -4.20 -13.73
CA LYS A 162 -15.15 -4.37 -12.33
C LYS A 162 -14.13 -5.48 -12.19
N VAL A 163 -13.15 -5.24 -11.35
CA VAL A 163 -12.13 -6.21 -10.96
C VAL A 163 -12.33 -6.56 -9.49
N LYS A 164 -12.07 -7.84 -9.13
CA LYS A 164 -12.24 -8.35 -7.76
C LYS A 164 -11.15 -7.91 -6.79
N PHE A 165 -10.12 -7.24 -7.29
CA PHE A 165 -8.95 -6.77 -6.54
C PHE A 165 -8.64 -5.32 -6.91
N ALA A 166 -7.85 -4.66 -6.06
CA ALA A 166 -7.45 -3.28 -6.27
C ALA A 166 -6.53 -3.15 -7.49
N THR A 167 -6.88 -2.26 -8.43
CA THR A 167 -6.10 -2.02 -9.66
C THR A 167 -5.68 -0.57 -9.85
N HIS A 168 -5.62 0.21 -8.76
CA HIS A 168 -5.18 1.60 -8.81
C HIS A 168 -3.66 1.75 -8.76
N ASN A 169 -2.94 0.76 -8.25
CA ASN A 169 -1.47 0.76 -8.19
C ASN A 169 -0.86 -0.46 -8.88
N ALA A 170 0.05 -0.20 -9.81
CA ALA A 170 0.90 -1.21 -10.43
C ALA A 170 2.28 -1.19 -9.75
N ARG A 171 2.67 -2.29 -9.10
CA ARG A 171 3.97 -2.36 -8.43
C ARG A 171 5.07 -2.60 -9.47
N LEU A 172 6.09 -1.72 -9.50
CA LEU A 172 7.20 -1.85 -10.45
C LEU A 172 7.92 -3.21 -10.39
N ASP A 173 7.99 -3.82 -9.21
CA ASP A 173 8.64 -5.11 -8.99
C ASP A 173 8.02 -6.28 -9.78
N THR A 174 6.70 -6.23 -10.02
CA THR A 174 5.90 -7.33 -10.58
C THR A 174 5.09 -6.88 -11.81
N ILE A 175 5.33 -5.66 -12.31
CA ILE A 175 4.55 -5.03 -13.38
C ILE A 175 4.64 -5.79 -14.71
N GLU A 176 5.77 -6.45 -14.96
CA GLU A 176 5.99 -7.24 -16.19
C GLU A 176 5.37 -8.65 -16.11
N GLU A 177 5.10 -9.14 -14.89
CA GLU A 177 4.61 -10.49 -14.64
C GLU A 177 3.08 -10.55 -14.62
N LYS A 178 2.43 -9.56 -14.01
CA LYS A 178 0.99 -9.59 -13.76
C LYS A 178 0.20 -9.28 -15.04
N ALA A 179 -0.77 -10.13 -15.36
CA ALA A 179 -1.63 -9.99 -16.54
C ALA A 179 -2.40 -8.65 -16.60
N THR A 180 -2.70 -8.05 -15.45
CA THR A 180 -3.35 -6.74 -15.33
C THR A 180 -2.47 -5.61 -15.88
N TRP A 181 -1.14 -5.75 -15.81
CA TRP A 181 -0.19 -4.66 -16.04
C TRP A 181 0.71 -4.87 -17.26
N ARG A 182 1.11 -6.12 -17.54
CA ARG A 182 2.16 -6.44 -18.51
C ARG A 182 1.93 -5.90 -19.92
N THR A 183 0.67 -5.81 -20.35
CA THR A 183 0.32 -5.30 -21.69
C THR A 183 0.28 -3.77 -21.68
N PRO A 184 -0.48 -3.10 -20.78
CA PRO A 184 -0.40 -1.65 -20.60
C PRO A 184 1.03 -1.12 -20.44
N PHE A 185 1.85 -1.80 -19.63
CA PHE A 185 3.23 -1.39 -19.36
C PHE A 185 4.14 -1.38 -20.58
N LYS A 186 3.79 -2.11 -21.65
CA LYS A 186 4.57 -2.14 -22.89
C LYS A 186 4.13 -1.11 -23.93
N ARG A 187 2.96 -0.49 -23.77
CA ARG A 187 2.29 0.23 -24.88
C ARG A 187 1.53 1.50 -24.49
N ASN A 188 1.08 1.59 -23.24
CA ASN A 188 0.09 2.57 -22.81
C ASN A 188 0.59 3.29 -21.56
N HIS A 189 1.53 4.20 -21.73
CA HIS A 189 2.10 5.00 -20.65
C HIS A 189 1.32 6.30 -20.48
N CYS A 190 1.16 6.72 -19.23
CA CYS A 190 0.63 8.04 -18.90
C CYS A 190 1.45 8.72 -17.81
N LEU A 191 1.25 10.02 -17.68
CA LEU A 191 1.74 10.82 -16.55
C LEU A 191 0.54 11.29 -15.72
N VAL A 192 0.62 11.09 -14.41
CA VAL A 192 -0.45 11.43 -13.47
C VAL A 192 -0.03 12.68 -12.68
N PRO A 193 -0.56 13.87 -13.01
CA PRO A 193 -0.23 15.10 -12.29
C PRO A 193 -0.94 15.13 -10.94
N MET A 194 -0.21 15.53 -9.91
CA MET A 194 -0.67 15.58 -8.53
C MET A 194 -0.27 16.91 -7.88
N GLY A 195 -1.10 17.42 -6.99
CA GLY A 195 -0.71 18.41 -5.99
C GLY A 195 -0.20 17.73 -4.71
N SER A 196 -0.79 16.60 -4.34
CA SER A 196 -0.28 15.74 -3.25
C SER A 196 -0.85 14.33 -3.34
N PHE A 197 -0.10 13.33 -2.90
CA PHE A 197 -0.66 11.99 -2.66
C PHE A 197 -1.04 11.84 -1.19
N LEU A 198 -2.11 11.09 -0.91
CA LEU A 198 -2.70 11.00 0.41
C LEU A 198 -2.59 9.60 0.97
N GLU A 199 -2.17 9.51 2.22
CA GLU A 199 -1.83 8.26 2.86
C GLU A 199 -2.41 8.15 4.28
N PRO A 200 -3.07 7.04 4.62
CA PRO A 200 -3.53 6.79 5.98
C PRO A 200 -2.37 6.39 6.90
N ILE A 201 -2.11 7.18 7.94
CA ILE A 201 -1.08 6.92 8.94
C ILE A 201 -1.67 6.24 10.17
N TYR A 202 -1.09 5.10 10.54
CA TYR A 202 -1.58 4.29 11.67
C TYR A 202 -0.68 4.37 12.92
N THR A 203 0.56 4.85 12.78
CA THR A 203 1.55 4.86 13.86
C THR A 203 2.38 6.15 13.84
N GLY A 204 3.06 6.46 14.94
CA GLY A 204 3.97 7.62 15.01
C GLY A 204 3.25 8.96 15.16
N GLU A 205 3.93 10.05 14.79
CA GLU A 205 3.50 11.43 15.00
C GLU A 205 2.12 11.73 14.38
N TYR A 206 1.86 11.21 13.18
CA TYR A 206 0.62 11.48 12.44
C TYR A 206 -0.44 10.39 12.62
N ALA A 207 -0.26 9.46 13.57
CA ALA A 207 -1.18 8.34 13.80
C ALA A 207 -2.65 8.79 13.92
N GLY A 208 -3.55 8.06 13.26
CA GLY A 208 -4.98 8.36 13.28
C GLY A 208 -5.42 9.35 12.20
N ASN A 209 -4.53 9.78 11.32
CA ASN A 209 -4.82 10.75 10.26
C ASN A 209 -4.57 10.18 8.87
N ILE A 210 -5.18 10.83 7.88
CA ILE A 210 -4.74 10.80 6.49
C ILE A 210 -3.91 12.05 6.29
N VAL A 211 -2.66 11.87 5.87
CA VAL A 211 -1.75 12.97 5.57
C VAL A 211 -1.57 13.11 4.07
N GLY A 212 -1.29 14.32 3.62
CA GLY A 212 -0.87 14.62 2.27
C GLY A 212 0.61 14.91 2.20
N PHE A 213 1.27 14.34 1.20
CA PHE A 213 2.65 14.61 0.84
C PHE A 213 2.65 15.56 -0.35
N LYS A 214 3.00 16.83 -0.11
CA LYS A 214 3.13 17.90 -1.13
C LYS A 214 4.60 18.25 -1.33
N THR A 215 5.02 18.63 -2.52
CA THR A 215 6.40 19.12 -2.76
C THR A 215 6.66 20.39 -1.93
N LYS A 216 7.86 20.51 -1.33
CA LYS A 216 8.22 21.69 -0.52
C LYS A 216 8.35 22.97 -1.36
N ASN A 217 8.79 22.85 -2.60
CA ASN A 217 9.14 23.96 -3.48
C ASN A 217 8.04 24.28 -4.51
N ASP A 218 6.82 23.78 -4.30
CA ASP A 218 5.71 23.83 -5.27
C ASP A 218 6.06 23.23 -6.65
N GLU A 219 7.15 22.46 -6.77
CA GLU A 219 7.52 21.79 -8.01
C GLU A 219 6.43 20.81 -8.49
N PRO A 220 6.27 20.63 -9.82
CA PRO A 220 5.31 19.69 -10.37
C PRO A 220 5.53 18.27 -9.86
N LEU A 221 4.52 17.70 -9.21
CA LEU A 221 4.53 16.31 -8.76
C LEU A 221 3.84 15.43 -9.80
N VAL A 222 4.62 14.65 -10.56
CA VAL A 222 4.10 13.86 -11.68
C VAL A 222 4.55 12.40 -11.55
N ALA A 223 3.58 11.51 -11.36
CA ALA A 223 3.85 10.08 -11.25
C ALA A 223 3.78 9.39 -12.62
N ALA A 224 4.62 8.37 -12.80
CA ALA A 224 4.48 7.43 -13.90
C ALA A 224 3.21 6.60 -13.73
N GLY A 225 2.46 6.44 -14.80
CA GLY A 225 1.25 5.62 -14.85
C GLY A 225 1.21 4.75 -16.10
N ILE A 226 0.30 3.79 -16.06
CA ILE A 226 -0.10 2.97 -17.21
C ILE A 226 -1.62 3.02 -17.36
N TYR A 227 -2.10 2.87 -18.58
CA TYR A 227 -3.54 2.85 -18.85
C TYR A 227 -3.97 1.69 -19.74
N ASP A 228 -5.25 1.37 -19.69
CA ASP A 228 -5.88 0.42 -20.61
C ASP A 228 -7.29 0.90 -20.96
N THR A 229 -7.76 0.44 -22.12
CA THR A 229 -9.10 0.75 -22.63
C THR A 229 -9.93 -0.52 -22.56
N TRP A 230 -10.94 -0.51 -21.71
CA TRP A 230 -11.93 -1.58 -21.64
C TRP A 230 -13.10 -1.26 -22.55
N ILE A 231 -13.53 -2.24 -23.34
CA ILE A 231 -14.67 -2.12 -24.25
C ILE A 231 -15.70 -3.18 -23.89
N ASN A 232 -16.91 -2.75 -23.54
CA ASN A 232 -18.04 -3.64 -23.36
C ASN A 232 -18.40 -4.27 -24.71
N LYS A 233 -18.28 -5.59 -24.83
CA LYS A 233 -18.54 -6.30 -26.09
C LYS A 233 -20.02 -6.32 -26.49
N ASP A 234 -20.92 -6.12 -25.53
CA ASP A 234 -22.37 -6.17 -25.77
C ASP A 234 -22.93 -4.77 -26.08
N THR A 235 -22.43 -3.74 -25.39
CA THR A 235 -22.96 -2.36 -25.53
C THR A 235 -22.10 -1.41 -26.34
N GLY A 236 -20.82 -1.75 -26.58
CA GLY A 236 -19.83 -0.86 -27.18
C GLY A 236 -19.34 0.26 -26.26
N GLU A 237 -19.74 0.27 -24.98
CA GLU A 237 -19.25 1.23 -23.98
C GLU A 237 -17.71 1.15 -23.87
N VAL A 238 -17.05 2.30 -23.95
CA VAL A 238 -15.59 2.43 -23.86
C VAL A 238 -15.22 3.12 -22.56
N ILE A 239 -14.34 2.48 -21.77
CA ILE A 239 -13.83 3.03 -20.52
C ILE A 239 -12.30 3.05 -20.56
N ASP A 240 -11.74 4.25 -20.62
CA ASP A 240 -10.32 4.46 -20.38
C ASP A 240 -10.03 4.55 -18.89
N SER A 241 -9.00 3.83 -18.47
CA SER A 241 -8.67 3.72 -17.06
C SER A 241 -7.18 3.57 -16.83
N PHE A 242 -6.69 4.08 -15.71
CA PHE A 242 -5.26 4.10 -15.42
C PHE A 242 -4.93 3.58 -14.02
N ALA A 243 -3.68 3.17 -13.86
CA ALA A 243 -3.04 2.85 -12.59
C ALA A 243 -1.76 3.68 -12.43
N ILE A 244 -1.45 4.04 -11.18
CA ILE A 244 -0.20 4.68 -10.81
C ILE A 244 0.87 3.59 -10.64
N ILE A 245 2.05 3.79 -11.21
CA ILE A 245 3.19 2.93 -10.91
C ILE A 245 3.72 3.31 -9.54
N THR A 246 3.86 2.32 -8.66
CA THR A 246 4.44 2.50 -7.33
C THR A 246 5.78 1.81 -7.24
N HIS A 247 6.67 2.36 -6.42
CA HIS A 247 7.96 1.77 -6.08
C HIS A 247 8.25 1.94 -4.59
N ASP A 248 9.47 1.60 -4.19
CA ASP A 248 9.89 1.69 -2.81
C ASP A 248 9.98 3.18 -2.43
N PRO A 249 9.51 3.53 -1.23
CA PRO A 249 9.41 4.89 -0.78
C PRO A 249 10.80 5.45 -0.45
N PRO A 250 11.01 6.78 -0.59
CA PRO A 250 12.11 7.44 0.09
C PRO A 250 12.06 7.16 1.60
N LYS A 251 13.23 7.11 2.25
CA LYS A 251 13.35 6.77 3.68
C LYS A 251 12.37 7.55 4.57
N TYR A 252 12.18 8.84 4.32
CA TYR A 252 11.27 9.68 5.08
C TYR A 252 9.80 9.21 5.02
N VAL A 253 9.33 8.79 3.84
CA VAL A 253 7.97 8.25 3.66
C VAL A 253 7.85 6.88 4.33
N ALA A 254 8.91 6.07 4.26
CA ALA A 254 8.99 4.80 4.99
C ALA A 254 8.92 4.98 6.51
N ASP A 255 9.65 5.94 7.05
CA ASP A 255 9.71 6.22 8.49
C ASP A 255 8.37 6.70 9.05
N ILE A 256 7.52 7.34 8.22
CA ILE A 256 6.14 7.72 8.57
C ILE A 256 5.17 6.53 8.53
N GLY A 257 5.59 5.39 7.98
CA GLY A 257 4.82 4.15 7.98
C GLY A 257 4.10 3.87 6.67
N HIS A 258 4.75 4.14 5.53
CA HIS A 258 4.30 3.69 4.20
C HIS A 258 5.40 2.93 3.50
N ASP A 259 5.11 1.72 3.01
CA ASP A 259 6.06 0.83 2.34
C ASP A 259 6.13 1.04 0.83
N ARG A 260 5.30 1.93 0.27
CA ARG A 260 5.23 2.26 -1.15
C ARG A 260 4.98 3.74 -1.36
N CYS A 261 5.41 4.24 -2.51
CA CYS A 261 5.21 5.62 -2.95
C CYS A 261 4.92 5.60 -4.46
N PRO A 262 4.18 6.58 -5.02
CA PRO A 262 4.14 6.76 -6.47
C PRO A 262 5.55 6.95 -7.01
N LEU A 263 5.85 6.35 -8.16
CA LEU A 263 7.12 6.58 -8.84
C LEU A 263 7.02 7.92 -9.57
N PHE A 264 7.60 8.96 -8.99
CA PHE A 264 7.67 10.28 -9.61
C PHE A 264 8.80 10.33 -10.65
N LEU A 265 8.59 11.05 -11.75
CA LEU A 265 9.58 11.18 -12.83
C LEU A 265 10.21 12.56 -12.86
N LYS A 266 11.46 12.65 -13.34
CA LYS A 266 12.11 13.92 -13.64
C LYS A 266 11.40 14.60 -14.82
N LYS A 267 11.23 15.92 -14.77
CA LYS A 267 10.61 16.72 -15.84
C LYS A 267 11.24 16.49 -17.21
N SER A 268 12.55 16.28 -17.27
CA SER A 268 13.31 16.05 -18.51
C SER A 268 12.91 14.79 -19.28
N VAL A 269 12.26 13.82 -18.64
CA VAL A 269 11.95 12.52 -19.25
C VAL A 269 10.46 12.28 -19.47
N TYR A 270 9.60 13.27 -19.18
CA TYR A 270 8.15 13.13 -19.33
C TYR A 270 7.74 12.72 -20.74
N LYS A 271 8.30 13.41 -21.76
CA LYS A 271 8.01 13.10 -23.16
C LYS A 271 8.51 11.72 -23.55
N GLU A 272 9.74 11.39 -23.16
CA GLU A 272 10.34 10.09 -23.43
C GLU A 272 9.47 8.97 -22.84
N TRP A 273 9.06 9.06 -21.57
CA TRP A 273 8.18 8.08 -20.94
C TRP A 273 6.88 7.84 -21.71
N LEU A 274 6.27 8.89 -22.28
CA LEU A 274 5.04 8.78 -23.06
C LEU A 274 5.24 8.21 -24.46
N GLU A 275 6.47 8.22 -24.98
CA GLU A 275 6.83 7.81 -26.33
C GLU A 275 7.58 6.47 -26.36
N LEU A 276 8.03 5.98 -25.21
CA LEU A 276 8.79 4.73 -25.09
C LEU A 276 8.06 3.56 -25.77
N SER A 277 8.75 2.96 -26.72
CA SER A 277 8.31 1.77 -27.43
C SER A 277 9.20 0.56 -27.07
N PRO A 278 8.68 -0.68 -27.18
CA PRO A 278 9.49 -1.89 -26.96
C PRO A 278 10.67 -2.03 -27.91
N ASP A 279 10.62 -1.36 -29.07
CA ASP A 279 11.59 -1.50 -30.15
C ASP A 279 12.81 -0.58 -29.97
N GLU A 280 12.72 0.45 -29.11
CA GLU A 280 13.70 1.54 -29.03
C GLU A 280 14.41 1.65 -27.67
N SER A 281 14.03 0.87 -26.66
CA SER A 281 14.55 1.03 -25.30
C SER A 281 14.97 -0.28 -24.65
N GLY A 282 15.95 -0.20 -23.74
CA GLY A 282 16.19 -1.24 -22.74
C GLY A 282 14.93 -1.52 -21.91
N THR A 283 15.05 -2.27 -20.81
CA THR A 283 13.85 -2.59 -20.02
C THR A 283 13.18 -1.30 -19.52
N PHE A 284 11.88 -1.11 -19.80
CA PHE A 284 11.10 0.06 -19.33
C PHE A 284 11.28 0.30 -17.82
N LYS A 285 11.47 -0.79 -17.08
CA LYS A 285 11.82 -0.78 -15.66
C LYS A 285 13.13 -0.04 -15.37
N ALA A 286 14.21 -0.31 -16.11
CA ALA A 286 15.49 0.38 -15.95
C ALA A 286 15.37 1.87 -16.29
N PHE A 287 14.59 2.22 -17.32
CA PHE A 287 14.29 3.62 -17.61
C PHE A 287 13.62 4.33 -16.42
N LEU A 288 12.58 3.71 -15.84
CA LEU A 288 11.89 4.27 -14.68
C LEU A 288 12.83 4.39 -13.48
N GLU A 289 13.63 3.35 -13.19
CA GLU A 289 14.56 3.33 -12.07
C GLU A 289 15.65 4.41 -12.18
N GLY A 290 16.20 4.65 -13.37
CA GLY A 290 17.22 5.67 -13.63
C GLY A 290 16.70 7.11 -13.64
N ASN A 291 15.40 7.30 -13.86
CA ASN A 291 14.80 8.62 -14.07
C ASN A 291 13.79 9.06 -12.99
N GLN A 292 13.84 8.43 -11.82
CA GLN A 292 13.00 8.81 -10.68
C GLN A 292 13.33 10.24 -10.22
N ALA A 293 12.28 11.02 -9.95
CA ALA A 293 12.38 12.21 -9.12
C ALA A 293 12.22 11.81 -7.65
N LEU A 294 13.08 12.36 -6.79
CA LEU A 294 13.02 12.17 -5.34
C LEU A 294 12.71 13.51 -4.68
N PRO A 295 11.47 14.01 -4.83
CA PRO A 295 11.10 15.31 -4.28
C PRO A 295 11.12 15.29 -2.75
N GLU A 296 11.49 16.42 -2.16
CA GLU A 296 11.27 16.63 -0.74
C GLU A 296 9.81 16.98 -0.47
N PHE A 297 9.21 16.29 0.49
CA PHE A 297 7.82 16.50 0.85
C PHE A 297 7.65 17.36 2.11
N LYS A 298 6.65 18.23 2.07
CA LYS A 298 5.96 18.75 3.23
C LYS A 298 4.78 17.82 3.53
N VAL A 299 4.64 17.43 4.80
CA VAL A 299 3.53 16.57 5.26
C VAL A 299 2.52 17.41 5.99
N GLU A 300 1.25 17.31 5.57
CA GLU A 300 0.14 18.03 6.17
C GLU A 300 -1.00 17.06 6.48
N ILE A 301 -1.63 17.22 7.64
CA ILE A 301 -2.82 16.44 7.97
C ILE A 301 -3.96 16.89 7.04
N SER A 302 -4.46 15.97 6.22
CA SER A 302 -5.61 16.21 5.35
C SER A 302 -6.92 16.06 6.13
N ARG A 303 -7.06 14.95 6.88
CA ARG A 303 -8.25 14.66 7.70
C ARG A 303 -7.97 13.52 8.67
N GLU A 304 -8.82 13.37 9.68
CA GLU A 304 -8.77 12.23 10.58
C GLU A 304 -9.30 10.93 9.92
N LEU A 305 -8.78 9.79 10.37
CA LEU A 305 -9.32 8.48 10.04
C LEU A 305 -10.69 8.29 10.72
N LYS A 306 -11.69 7.85 9.93
CA LYS A 306 -13.08 7.73 10.38
C LYS A 306 -13.29 6.76 11.56
N ASN A 307 -12.36 5.83 11.81
CA ASN A 307 -12.45 4.83 12.89
C ASN A 307 -11.26 4.93 13.85
N LYS A 308 -11.23 5.96 14.72
CA LYS A 308 -10.17 6.11 15.75
C LYS A 308 -10.05 4.91 16.71
N LYS A 309 -11.10 4.11 16.88
CA LYS A 309 -11.18 3.03 17.90
C LYS A 309 -10.28 1.81 17.62
N ALA A 310 -9.71 1.67 16.42
CA ALA A 310 -8.89 0.50 16.07
C ALA A 310 -7.37 0.72 16.23
N THR A 311 -6.91 1.94 16.54
CA THR A 311 -5.51 2.31 16.27
C THR A 311 -4.77 2.95 17.46
N MET A 312 -5.15 2.62 18.69
CA MET A 312 -4.43 3.06 19.89
C MET A 312 -3.99 1.83 20.68
N VAL A 313 -2.90 1.21 20.25
CA VAL A 313 -2.06 0.41 21.15
C VAL A 313 -0.75 1.18 21.27
N LYS A 314 -0.58 1.84 22.42
CA LYS A 314 0.66 2.51 22.82
C LYS A 314 1.76 1.50 23.11
#